data_AF-A0A923JWP1-F1
#
_entry.id   AF-A0A923JWP1-F1
#
_cell.length_a   1.000
_cell.length_b   1.000
_cell.length_c   1.000
_cell.angle_alpha   90.00
_cell.angle_beta   90.00
_cell.angle_gamma   90.00
#
_symmetry.space_group_name_H-M   'P 1'
#
loop_
_entity.id
_entity.type
_entity.pdbx_description
1 polymer ?
#
loop_
_entity_poly.entity_id
_entity_poly.type
_entity_poly.pdbx_seq_one_letter_code
_entity_poly.pdbx_strand_id
1 'polypeptide(L)'
;MPTENRSSNTEMAAKLSPCPFCGQQDAFVEQLDSDASVVICQGRIDEHSACLARGPVGVQQHECEDQPGHDQAVKEWNKRAAAAPHPDPIAWMVGTAIWWTKEEAERDAAATELPIVGLGPMTDTGEVERLVAANTEYARRHLEQQGEAEQLRIEMAQCATMAAMVYAREWAEHVGSGPISSKVEAAITQLHNDIHEANEKLVERDALLREIADHCNGCVMPTEQLLRDWGSSIDAALSASAEPQVKS
;
A
#
# COMPACT_ATOMS: atom_id res chain seq x y z
N MET A 1 -2.43 38.02 -72.17
CA MET A 1 -1.28 37.83 -71.26
C MET A 1 -1.81 37.89 -69.83
N PRO A 2 -1.61 36.87 -68.98
CA PRO A 2 -1.88 36.99 -67.55
C PRO A 2 -0.59 37.39 -66.80
N THR A 3 -0.69 38.40 -65.95
CA THR A 3 0.40 38.86 -65.07
C THR A 3 0.30 38.14 -63.72
N GLU A 4 1.33 37.38 -63.40
CA GLU A 4 1.59 36.85 -62.06
C GLU A 4 2.17 37.97 -61.19
N ASN A 5 1.71 38.08 -59.93
CA ASN A 5 2.37 38.94 -58.95
C ASN A 5 2.68 38.12 -57.70
N ARG A 6 3.98 37.89 -57.48
CA ARG A 6 4.59 37.36 -56.27
C ARG A 6 5.37 38.50 -55.64
N SER A 7 5.21 38.73 -54.34
CA SER A 7 6.12 39.59 -53.58
C SER A 7 6.47 38.92 -52.25
N SER A 8 7.75 39.00 -51.90
CA SER A 8 8.42 38.40 -50.74
C SER A 8 9.13 39.47 -49.91
N ASN A 9 9.33 39.16 -48.61
CA ASN A 9 10.25 39.68 -47.58
C ASN A 9 9.62 40.59 -46.48
N THR A 10 10.02 40.64 -45.20
CA THR A 10 10.71 39.79 -44.17
C THR A 10 10.81 40.68 -42.91
N GLU A 11 10.42 40.24 -41.69
CA GLU A 11 11.10 40.59 -40.42
C GLU A 11 10.65 39.70 -39.23
N MET A 12 11.51 39.57 -38.21
CA MET A 12 11.61 38.45 -37.26
C MET A 12 10.52 38.39 -36.16
N ALA A 13 9.28 38.07 -36.53
CA ALA A 13 8.23 37.77 -35.56
C ALA A 13 8.55 36.47 -34.77
N ALA A 14 8.49 36.52 -33.44
CA ALA A 14 8.64 35.34 -32.59
C ALA A 14 7.68 34.23 -33.06
N LYS A 15 8.21 33.06 -33.41
CA LYS A 15 7.43 32.01 -34.06
C LYS A 15 6.43 31.39 -33.08
N LEU A 16 5.16 31.35 -33.47
CA LEU A 16 4.07 30.80 -32.67
C LEU A 16 4.26 29.30 -32.42
N SER A 17 4.06 28.88 -31.17
CA SER A 17 4.05 27.47 -30.77
C SER A 17 2.74 26.78 -31.19
N PRO A 18 2.73 25.45 -31.38
CA PRO A 18 1.52 24.72 -31.72
C PRO A 18 0.44 24.98 -30.68
N CYS A 19 -0.81 24.99 -31.13
CA CYS A 19 -1.93 25.32 -30.27
C CYS A 19 -1.95 24.40 -29.05
N PRO A 20 -2.03 24.94 -27.81
CA PRO A 20 -2.07 24.14 -26.58
C PRO A 20 -3.26 23.17 -26.53
N PHE A 21 -4.30 23.48 -27.31
CA PHE A 21 -5.57 22.77 -27.27
C PHE A 21 -5.68 21.74 -28.38
N CYS A 22 -5.35 22.09 -29.63
CA CYS A 22 -5.49 21.18 -30.78
C CYS A 22 -4.16 20.67 -31.33
N GLY A 23 -3.02 21.14 -30.84
CA GLY A 23 -1.68 20.73 -31.28
C GLY A 23 -1.29 21.20 -32.69
N GLN A 24 -2.19 21.87 -33.42
CA GLN A 24 -1.94 22.34 -34.79
C GLN A 24 -1.10 23.61 -34.81
N GLN A 25 -0.33 23.80 -35.89
CA GLN A 25 0.60 24.92 -36.05
C GLN A 25 0.03 26.11 -36.84
N ASP A 26 -1.21 26.02 -37.30
CA ASP A 26 -1.89 27.12 -37.98
C ASP A 26 -2.49 28.08 -36.94
N ALA A 27 -1.66 28.97 -36.43
CA ALA A 27 -2.09 30.07 -35.57
C ALA A 27 -1.40 31.36 -36.02
N PHE A 28 -2.11 32.47 -35.91
CA PHE A 28 -1.64 33.78 -36.35
C PHE A 28 -2.11 34.86 -35.37
N VAL A 29 -1.56 36.06 -35.49
CA VAL A 29 -1.86 37.19 -34.59
C VAL A 29 -2.70 38.21 -35.34
N GLU A 30 -3.79 38.66 -34.72
CA GLU A 30 -4.71 39.65 -35.26
C GLU A 30 -4.73 40.88 -34.33
N GLN A 31 -4.65 42.08 -34.91
CA GLN A 31 -4.83 43.32 -34.15
C GLN A 31 -6.31 43.53 -33.86
N LEU A 32 -6.66 43.77 -32.60
CA LEU A 32 -8.03 44.03 -32.15
C LEU A 32 -8.35 45.51 -32.20
N ASP A 33 -7.52 46.33 -31.55
CA ASP A 33 -7.73 47.76 -31.36
C ASP A 33 -6.42 48.54 -31.61
N SER A 34 -6.45 49.87 -31.53
CA SER A 34 -5.28 50.72 -31.80
C SER A 34 -4.05 50.40 -30.94
N ASP A 35 -4.25 49.76 -29.78
CA ASP A 35 -3.22 49.43 -28.81
C ASP A 35 -3.22 47.94 -28.39
N ALA A 36 -3.91 47.04 -29.11
CA ALA A 36 -4.02 45.64 -28.67
C ALA A 36 -4.09 44.61 -29.80
N SER A 37 -3.55 43.41 -29.55
CA SER A 37 -3.53 42.27 -30.47
C SER A 37 -3.80 40.93 -29.76
N VAL A 38 -4.19 39.90 -30.51
CA VAL A 38 -4.51 38.56 -29.98
C VAL A 38 -4.05 37.46 -30.92
N VAL A 39 -3.59 36.33 -30.36
CA VAL A 39 -3.29 35.12 -31.16
C VAL A 39 -4.57 34.32 -31.36
N ILE A 40 -4.83 33.87 -32.58
CA ILE A 40 -5.98 33.03 -32.92
C ILE A 40 -5.46 31.79 -33.66
N CYS A 41 -5.79 30.61 -33.14
CA CYS A 41 -5.55 29.38 -33.87
C CYS A 41 -6.56 29.26 -35.02
N GLN A 42 -6.10 29.12 -36.25
CA GLN A 42 -6.92 28.77 -37.40
C GLN A 42 -6.73 27.32 -37.85
N GLY A 43 -5.96 26.54 -37.09
CA GLY A 43 -5.75 25.13 -37.32
C GLY A 43 -7.09 24.45 -37.57
N ARG A 44 -7.23 23.90 -38.77
CA ARG A 44 -8.41 23.12 -39.12
C ARG A 44 -8.46 21.93 -38.19
N ILE A 45 -9.50 21.91 -37.38
CA ILE A 45 -9.86 20.70 -36.65
C ILE A 45 -10.51 19.74 -37.65
N ASP A 46 -11.20 20.27 -38.68
CA ASP A 46 -11.82 19.55 -39.80
C ASP A 46 -11.99 20.41 -41.09
N GLU A 47 -12.71 19.92 -42.11
CA GLU A 47 -12.83 20.53 -43.45
C GLU A 47 -13.63 21.85 -43.53
N HIS A 48 -14.49 22.15 -42.54
CA HIS A 48 -15.37 23.32 -42.57
C HIS A 48 -15.25 24.20 -41.31
N SER A 49 -14.51 23.73 -40.30
CA SER A 49 -14.35 24.39 -39.01
C SER A 49 -12.88 24.64 -38.68
N ALA A 50 -12.59 25.85 -38.21
CA ALA A 50 -11.29 26.19 -37.67
C ALA A 50 -11.33 26.24 -36.14
N CYS A 51 -10.20 25.97 -35.48
CA CYS A 51 -10.11 25.94 -34.02
C CYS A 51 -10.56 27.25 -33.37
N LEU A 52 -10.15 28.38 -33.94
CA LEU A 52 -10.39 29.75 -33.48
C LEU A 52 -10.03 30.01 -32.01
N ALA A 53 -9.29 29.10 -31.35
CA ALA A 53 -8.88 29.26 -29.97
C ALA A 53 -8.08 30.56 -29.85
N ARG A 54 -8.60 31.47 -29.02
CA ARG A 54 -8.00 32.78 -28.80
C ARG A 54 -7.06 32.75 -27.61
N GLY A 55 -5.87 33.29 -27.83
CA GLY A 55 -4.91 33.58 -26.81
C GLY A 55 -5.35 34.74 -25.93
N PRO A 56 -4.64 34.95 -24.82
CA PRO A 56 -4.75 36.19 -24.06
C PRO A 56 -4.47 37.41 -24.95
N VAL A 57 -5.18 38.51 -24.72
CA VAL A 57 -4.98 39.78 -25.44
C VAL A 57 -3.67 40.42 -24.96
N GLY A 58 -2.79 40.75 -25.90
CA GLY A 58 -1.56 41.51 -25.66
C GLY A 58 -1.77 42.99 -25.96
N VAL A 59 -1.36 43.87 -25.05
CA VAL A 59 -1.49 45.33 -25.17
C VAL A 59 -0.14 45.94 -25.54
N GLN A 60 -0.14 47.04 -26.29
CA GLN A 60 1.03 47.78 -26.73
C GLN A 60 1.92 48.17 -25.55
N GLN A 61 3.22 47.99 -25.73
CA GLN A 61 4.21 48.29 -24.69
C GLN A 61 4.97 49.58 -25.00
N HIS A 62 5.22 49.90 -26.28
CA HIS A 62 6.00 51.06 -26.71
C HIS A 62 5.42 51.75 -27.97
N GLU A 63 5.58 53.07 -28.09
CA GLU A 63 4.91 53.89 -29.14
C GLU A 63 5.31 53.55 -30.59
N CYS A 64 6.49 52.95 -30.81
CA CYS A 64 7.02 52.65 -32.14
C CYS A 64 6.88 51.18 -32.55
N GLU A 65 5.93 50.43 -31.98
CA GLU A 65 5.66 49.06 -32.40
C GLU A 65 5.04 49.02 -33.80
N ASP A 66 5.54 48.13 -34.66
CA ASP A 66 5.01 47.95 -36.01
C ASP A 66 3.55 47.48 -35.99
N GLN A 67 3.24 46.56 -35.06
CA GLN A 67 1.87 46.21 -34.70
C GLN A 67 1.70 46.27 -33.17
N PRO A 68 0.91 47.22 -32.66
CA PRO A 68 0.64 47.40 -31.23
C PRO A 68 0.17 46.11 -30.52
N GLY A 69 0.93 45.66 -29.52
CA GLY A 69 0.59 44.54 -28.64
C GLY A 69 0.83 43.14 -29.21
N HIS A 70 1.36 43.03 -30.44
CA HIS A 70 1.58 41.76 -31.14
C HIS A 70 2.48 40.79 -30.35
N ASP A 71 3.66 41.25 -29.95
CA ASP A 71 4.68 40.40 -29.35
C ASP A 71 4.27 39.87 -27.96
N GLN A 72 3.50 40.67 -27.22
CA GLN A 72 2.99 40.26 -25.92
C GLN A 72 1.90 39.17 -26.06
N ALA A 73 1.06 39.24 -27.09
CA ALA A 73 0.05 38.21 -27.35
C ALA A 73 0.71 36.86 -27.71
N VAL A 74 1.74 36.87 -28.56
CA VAL A 74 2.52 35.67 -28.92
C VAL A 74 3.18 35.04 -27.71
N LYS A 75 3.79 35.87 -26.85
CA LYS A 75 4.49 35.41 -25.65
C LYS A 75 3.58 34.66 -24.69
N GLU A 76 2.37 35.17 -24.43
CA GLU A 76 1.41 34.52 -23.53
C GLU A 76 0.78 33.26 -24.14
N TRP A 77 0.54 33.23 -25.46
CA TRP A 77 0.11 32.01 -26.15
C TRP A 77 1.12 30.87 -26.01
N ASN A 78 2.40 31.16 -26.27
CA ASN A 78 3.47 30.17 -26.20
C ASN A 78 3.70 29.67 -24.77
N LYS A 79 3.56 30.55 -23.77
CA LYS A 79 3.65 30.17 -22.36
C LYS A 79 2.55 29.18 -21.96
N ARG A 80 1.35 29.32 -22.52
CA ARG A 80 0.23 28.36 -22.34
C ARG A 80 0.49 27.02 -23.02
N ALA A 81 1.03 27.04 -24.25
CA ALA A 81 1.36 25.83 -25.00
C ALA A 81 2.42 24.98 -24.30
N ALA A 82 3.42 25.62 -23.69
CA ALA A 82 4.51 24.97 -22.97
C ALA A 82 4.10 24.33 -21.62
N ALA A 83 2.92 24.67 -21.08
CA ALA A 83 2.44 24.15 -19.80
C ALA A 83 1.49 22.95 -19.93
N ALA A 84 1.17 22.49 -21.15
CA ALA A 84 0.33 21.32 -21.38
C ALA A 84 1.18 20.02 -21.31
N PRO A 85 0.97 19.11 -20.33
CA PRO A 85 1.74 17.88 -20.21
C PRO A 85 1.04 16.71 -20.92
N HIS A 86 1.77 15.70 -21.41
CA HIS A 86 1.25 14.32 -21.30
C HIS A 86 2.34 13.25 -21.16
N PRO A 87 2.61 12.80 -19.92
CA PRO A 87 3.55 11.71 -19.59
C PRO A 87 2.89 10.32 -19.37
N ASP A 88 1.57 10.17 -19.51
CA ASP A 88 0.88 8.89 -19.31
C ASP A 88 0.39 8.28 -20.64
N PRO A 89 0.26 6.94 -20.75
CA PRO A 89 -0.29 6.30 -21.94
C PRO A 89 -1.76 6.68 -22.13
N ILE A 90 -2.01 7.44 -23.20
CA ILE A 90 -3.34 7.81 -23.68
C ILE A 90 -3.90 6.62 -24.45
N ALA A 91 -5.14 6.25 -24.15
CA ALA A 91 -5.84 5.24 -24.92
C ALA A 91 -6.72 5.90 -25.99
N TRP A 92 -7.03 5.14 -27.04
CA TRP A 92 -7.83 5.58 -28.17
C TRP A 92 -8.94 4.55 -28.37
N MET A 93 -10.20 4.99 -28.37
CA MET A 93 -11.34 4.10 -28.60
C MET A 93 -11.81 4.23 -30.06
N VAL A 94 -12.08 3.09 -30.69
CA VAL A 94 -12.69 3.01 -32.02
C VAL A 94 -13.88 2.07 -31.93
N GLY A 95 -15.08 2.59 -32.17
CA GLY A 95 -16.32 1.83 -31.94
C GLY A 95 -16.47 1.44 -30.47
N THR A 96 -16.38 0.14 -30.18
CA THR A 96 -16.36 -0.41 -28.81
C THR A 96 -15.01 -0.99 -28.41
N ALA A 97 -13.96 -0.85 -29.23
CA ALA A 97 -12.63 -1.38 -28.99
C ALA A 97 -11.67 -0.28 -28.51
N ILE A 98 -10.68 -0.65 -27.67
CA ILE A 98 -9.71 0.28 -27.05
C ILE A 98 -8.29 -0.09 -27.51
N TRP A 99 -7.52 0.93 -27.88
CA TRP A 99 -6.14 0.85 -28.36
C TRP A 99 -5.22 1.71 -27.48
N TRP A 100 -3.97 1.29 -27.32
CA TRP A 100 -2.96 2.03 -26.55
C TRP A 100 -2.00 2.82 -27.44
N THR A 101 -2.01 2.56 -28.74
CA THR A 101 -1.26 3.33 -29.73
C THR A 101 -2.22 4.03 -30.67
N LYS A 102 -1.85 5.25 -31.07
CA LYS A 102 -2.67 6.07 -31.95
C LYS A 102 -2.75 5.45 -33.34
N GLU A 103 -1.63 4.90 -33.80
CA GLU A 103 -1.48 4.32 -35.13
C GLU A 103 -2.36 3.08 -35.33
N GLU A 104 -2.54 2.27 -34.29
CA GLU A 104 -3.45 1.12 -34.33
C GLU A 104 -4.91 1.57 -34.34
N ALA A 105 -5.25 2.57 -33.52
CA ALA A 105 -6.58 3.16 -33.52
C ALA A 105 -6.93 3.77 -34.90
N GLU A 106 -5.99 4.49 -35.51
CA GLU A 106 -6.19 5.10 -36.83
C GLU A 106 -6.39 4.06 -37.92
N ARG A 107 -5.66 2.94 -37.86
CA ARG A 107 -5.82 1.83 -38.80
C ARG A 107 -7.18 1.16 -38.67
N ASP A 108 -7.62 0.88 -37.44
CA ASP A 108 -8.90 0.21 -37.20
C ASP A 108 -10.09 1.12 -37.42
N ALA A 109 -9.95 2.43 -37.16
CA ALA A 109 -10.95 3.42 -37.52
C ALA A 109 -11.14 3.50 -39.03
N ALA A 110 -10.05 3.45 -39.80
CA ALA A 110 -10.13 3.40 -41.26
C ALA A 110 -10.79 2.11 -41.77
N ALA A 111 -10.64 0.99 -41.06
CA ALA A 111 -11.22 -0.29 -41.44
C ALA A 111 -12.71 -0.43 -41.04
N THR A 112 -13.12 0.17 -39.92
CA THR A 112 -14.48 0.03 -39.34
C THR A 112 -15.38 1.22 -39.61
N GLU A 113 -14.82 2.32 -40.12
CA GLU A 113 -15.50 3.60 -40.36
C GLU A 113 -16.09 4.22 -39.08
N LEU A 114 -15.51 3.88 -37.93
CA LEU A 114 -15.92 4.40 -36.63
C LEU A 114 -14.95 5.49 -36.17
N PRO A 115 -15.45 6.54 -35.49
CA PRO A 115 -14.60 7.65 -35.04
C PRO A 115 -13.62 7.21 -33.96
N ILE A 116 -12.44 7.83 -33.98
CA ILE A 116 -11.43 7.69 -32.91
C ILE A 116 -11.75 8.68 -31.80
N VAL A 117 -11.92 8.19 -30.58
CA VAL A 117 -12.08 9.01 -29.38
C VAL A 117 -10.83 8.86 -28.52
N GLY A 118 -10.12 9.97 -28.30
CA GLY A 118 -9.02 10.02 -27.33
C GLY A 118 -9.58 9.88 -25.92
N LEU A 119 -9.26 8.78 -25.26
CA LEU A 119 -9.44 8.63 -23.83
C LEU A 119 -8.16 9.13 -23.19
N GLY A 120 -8.27 10.15 -22.34
CA GLY A 120 -7.13 10.60 -21.53
C GLY A 120 -6.49 9.45 -20.75
N PRO A 121 -5.42 9.71 -19.98
CA PRO A 121 -4.71 8.70 -19.20
C PRO A 121 -5.68 7.74 -18.51
N MET A 122 -5.69 6.47 -18.92
CA MET A 122 -6.69 5.51 -18.41
C MET A 122 -6.42 5.11 -16.96
N THR A 123 -5.23 5.42 -16.47
CA THR A 123 -4.80 5.11 -15.10
C THR A 123 -4.12 6.33 -14.52
N ASP A 124 -4.65 6.83 -13.40
CA ASP A 124 -3.90 7.68 -12.48
C ASP A 124 -2.65 6.91 -12.05
N THR A 125 -1.48 7.39 -12.45
CA THR A 125 -0.19 6.77 -12.12
C THR A 125 -0.01 6.65 -10.62
N GLY A 126 -0.53 7.60 -9.84
CA GLY A 126 -0.52 7.52 -8.39
C GLY A 126 -1.40 6.39 -7.83
N GLU A 127 -2.54 6.08 -8.45
CA GLU A 127 -3.38 4.95 -8.05
C GLU A 127 -2.75 3.61 -8.44
N VAL A 128 -2.10 3.53 -9.60
CA VAL A 128 -1.37 2.32 -10.01
C VAL A 128 -0.24 2.01 -9.02
N GLU A 129 0.56 3.01 -8.65
CA GLU A 129 1.62 2.83 -7.65
C GLU A 129 1.07 2.39 -6.29
N ARG A 130 -0.03 3.00 -5.83
CA ARG A 130 -0.73 2.58 -4.60
C ARG A 130 -1.19 1.13 -4.66
N LEU A 131 -1.82 0.71 -5.75
CA LEU A 131 -2.33 -0.64 -5.93
C LEU A 131 -1.21 -1.67 -6.06
N VAL A 132 -0.10 -1.33 -6.72
CA VAL A 132 1.09 -2.19 -6.80
C VAL A 132 1.69 -2.40 -5.40
N ALA A 133 1.82 -1.35 -4.61
CA ALA A 133 2.29 -1.46 -3.22
C ALA A 133 1.36 -2.33 -2.37
N ALA A 134 0.04 -2.11 -2.47
CA ALA A 134 -0.96 -2.90 -1.75
C ALA A 134 -0.95 -4.39 -2.16
N ASN A 135 -0.87 -4.69 -3.45
CA ASN A 135 -0.79 -6.06 -3.95
C ASN A 135 0.49 -6.78 -3.52
N THR A 136 1.62 -6.06 -3.50
CA THR A 136 2.90 -6.62 -3.03
C THR A 136 2.82 -7.01 -1.56
N GLU A 137 2.25 -6.14 -0.73
CA GLU A 137 2.03 -6.40 0.69
C GLU A 137 1.04 -7.55 0.92
N TYR A 138 -0.04 -7.61 0.13
CA TYR A 138 -1.00 -8.71 0.18
C TYR A 138 -0.33 -10.06 -0.14
N ALA A 139 0.48 -10.12 -1.21
CA ALA A 139 1.19 -11.33 -1.61
C ALA A 139 2.17 -11.81 -0.52
N ARG A 140 2.88 -10.87 0.12
CA ARG A 140 3.78 -11.18 1.24
C ARG A 140 3.03 -11.83 2.40
N ARG A 141 1.93 -11.22 2.87
CA ARG A 141 1.10 -11.77 3.94
C ARG A 141 0.52 -13.13 3.60
N HIS A 142 0.13 -13.32 2.34
CA HIS A 142 -0.43 -14.59 1.91
C HIS A 142 0.60 -15.72 1.97
N LEU A 143 1.85 -15.45 1.57
CA LEU A 143 2.94 -16.42 1.69
C LEU A 143 3.27 -16.75 3.15
N GLU A 144 3.27 -15.76 4.04
CA GLU A 144 3.46 -15.96 5.48
C GLU A 144 2.36 -16.86 6.06
N GLN A 145 1.09 -16.56 5.75
CA GLN A 145 -0.05 -17.37 6.17
C GLN A 145 0.00 -18.80 5.62
N GLN A 146 0.46 -18.99 4.38
CA GLN A 146 0.64 -20.33 3.82
C GLN A 146 1.74 -21.10 4.56
N GLY A 147 2.84 -20.44 4.93
CA GLY A 147 3.90 -21.04 5.75
C GLY A 147 3.40 -21.46 7.14
N GLU A 148 2.64 -20.60 7.81
CA GLU A 148 2.02 -20.90 9.11
C GLU A 148 1.00 -22.04 9.00
N ALA A 149 0.16 -22.04 7.98
CA ALA A 149 -0.82 -23.09 7.75
C ALA A 149 -0.15 -24.45 7.48
N GLU A 150 0.94 -24.48 6.70
CA GLU A 150 1.69 -25.71 6.46
C GLU A 150 2.37 -26.21 7.73
N GLN A 151 2.96 -25.31 8.53
CA GLN A 151 3.53 -25.66 9.83
C GLN A 151 2.47 -26.28 10.76
N LEU A 152 1.29 -25.67 10.86
CA LEU A 152 0.17 -26.20 11.64
C LEU A 152 -0.31 -27.56 11.12
N ARG A 153 -0.33 -27.77 9.79
CA ARG A 153 -0.68 -29.08 9.21
C ARG A 153 0.34 -30.15 9.60
N ILE A 154 1.63 -29.84 9.58
CA ILE A 154 2.69 -30.74 10.02
C ILE A 154 2.51 -31.09 11.50
N GLU A 155 2.26 -30.09 12.36
CA GLU A 155 2.02 -30.30 13.79
C GLU A 155 0.77 -31.15 14.06
N MET A 156 -0.34 -30.87 13.35
CA MET A 156 -1.53 -31.70 13.44
C MET A 156 -1.28 -33.15 13.02
N ALA A 157 -0.49 -33.38 11.98
CA ALA A 157 -0.10 -34.72 11.56
C ALA A 157 0.75 -35.43 12.63
N GLN A 158 1.65 -34.70 13.31
CA GLN A 158 2.42 -35.23 14.43
C GLN A 158 1.53 -35.62 15.61
N CYS A 159 0.60 -34.75 16.00
CA CYS A 159 -0.38 -35.01 17.06
C CYS A 159 -1.27 -36.22 16.73
N ALA A 160 -1.72 -36.35 15.48
CA ALA A 160 -2.51 -37.50 15.03
C ALA A 160 -1.70 -38.80 15.13
N THR A 161 -0.43 -38.77 14.74
CA THR A 161 0.48 -39.91 14.88
C THR A 161 0.67 -40.30 16.35
N MET A 162 0.86 -39.32 17.24
CA MET A 162 0.96 -39.56 18.68
C MET A 162 -0.32 -40.19 19.25
N ALA A 163 -1.49 -39.66 18.88
CA ALA A 163 -2.76 -40.19 19.33
C ALA A 163 -2.94 -41.66 18.91
N ALA A 164 -2.51 -42.02 17.69
CA ALA A 164 -2.53 -43.40 17.21
C ALA A 164 -1.62 -44.32 18.04
N MET A 165 -0.37 -43.91 18.32
CA MET A 165 0.56 -44.69 19.16
C MET A 165 0.03 -44.92 20.58
N VAL A 166 -0.58 -43.89 21.19
CA VAL A 166 -1.19 -44.00 22.52
C VAL A 166 -2.38 -44.96 22.49
N TYR A 167 -3.24 -44.85 21.49
CA TYR A 167 -4.39 -45.73 21.32
C TYR A 167 -3.97 -47.20 21.11
N ALA A 168 -2.91 -47.44 20.35
CA ALA A 168 -2.36 -48.77 20.11
C ALA A 168 -1.58 -49.35 21.31
N ARG A 169 -1.31 -48.55 22.37
CA ARG A 169 -0.43 -48.90 23.50
C ARG A 169 1.02 -49.23 23.08
N GLU A 170 1.42 -48.85 21.88
CA GLU A 170 2.76 -49.07 21.31
C GLU A 170 3.78 -48.03 21.80
N TRP A 171 3.36 -47.07 22.63
CA TRP A 171 4.26 -46.04 23.19
C TRP A 171 5.46 -46.63 23.93
N ALA A 172 5.31 -47.81 24.54
CA ALA A 172 6.38 -48.49 25.26
C ALA A 172 7.53 -48.96 24.36
N GLU A 173 7.26 -49.23 23.07
CA GLU A 173 8.28 -49.70 22.11
C GLU A 173 9.07 -48.55 21.49
N HIS A 174 8.57 -47.32 21.60
CA HIS A 174 9.17 -46.11 21.02
C HIS A 174 9.86 -45.19 22.04
N VAL A 175 9.86 -45.54 23.33
CA VAL A 175 10.66 -44.85 24.35
C VAL A 175 12.14 -44.92 23.98
N GLY A 176 12.80 -43.75 23.91
CA GLY A 176 14.19 -43.57 23.50
C GLY A 176 14.45 -43.43 21.99
N SER A 177 13.44 -43.45 21.12
CA SER A 177 13.63 -43.36 19.66
C SER A 177 12.91 -42.16 19.02
N GLY A 178 13.69 -41.23 18.46
CA GLY A 178 13.20 -40.10 17.68
C GLY A 178 12.92 -38.81 18.48
N PRO A 179 12.71 -37.68 17.76
CA PRO A 179 12.57 -36.35 18.36
C PRO A 179 11.27 -36.16 19.16
N ILE A 180 10.30 -37.08 19.02
CA ILE A 180 9.05 -37.07 19.77
C ILE A 180 9.27 -37.74 21.13
N SER A 181 10.02 -38.85 21.19
CA SER A 181 10.35 -39.51 22.46
C SER A 181 11.09 -38.57 23.39
N SER A 182 12.06 -37.81 22.87
CA SER A 182 12.81 -36.85 23.69
C SER A 182 11.94 -35.72 24.26
N LYS A 183 10.95 -35.23 23.50
CA LYS A 183 9.99 -34.23 23.99
C LYS A 183 9.04 -34.80 25.05
N VAL A 184 8.54 -36.02 24.83
CA VAL A 184 7.66 -36.71 25.79
C VAL A 184 8.42 -37.06 27.07
N GLU A 185 9.65 -37.56 26.97
CA GLU A 185 10.53 -37.82 28.10
C GLU A 185 10.86 -36.54 28.87
N ALA A 186 11.15 -35.43 28.17
CA ALA A 186 11.37 -34.14 28.80
C ALA A 186 10.12 -33.65 29.55
N ALA A 187 8.94 -33.76 28.94
CA ALA A 187 7.67 -33.39 29.58
C ALA A 187 7.35 -34.29 30.79
N ILE A 188 7.57 -35.59 30.68
CA ILE A 188 7.39 -36.53 31.80
C ILE A 188 8.38 -36.22 32.92
N THR A 189 9.63 -35.91 32.60
CA THR A 189 10.65 -35.52 33.58
C THR A 189 10.26 -34.22 34.28
N GLN A 190 9.78 -33.23 33.53
CA GLN A 190 9.28 -31.98 34.10
C GLN A 190 8.12 -32.23 35.06
N LEU A 191 7.10 -32.99 34.63
CA LEU A 191 5.96 -33.35 35.48
C LEU A 191 6.40 -34.11 36.73
N HIS A 192 7.39 -35.00 36.63
CA HIS A 192 7.91 -35.73 37.77
C HIS A 192 8.57 -34.78 38.79
N ASN A 193 9.34 -33.82 38.32
CA ASN A 193 9.95 -32.79 39.16
C ASN A 193 8.89 -31.90 39.81
N ASP A 194 7.87 -31.48 39.06
CA ASP A 194 6.78 -30.65 39.57
C ASP A 194 5.98 -31.38 40.66
N ILE A 195 5.70 -32.68 40.46
CA ILE A 195 5.05 -33.54 41.46
C ILE A 195 5.93 -33.69 42.71
N HIS A 196 7.24 -33.85 42.55
CA HIS A 196 8.16 -33.95 43.68
C HIS A 196 8.16 -32.67 44.52
N GLU A 197 8.30 -31.50 43.87
CA GLU A 197 8.27 -30.20 44.53
C GLU A 197 6.92 -29.95 45.23
N ALA A 198 5.80 -30.29 44.58
CA ALA A 198 4.48 -30.18 45.17
C ALA A 198 4.33 -31.07 46.41
N ASN A 199 4.88 -32.29 46.38
CA ASN A 199 4.87 -33.19 47.53
C ASN A 199 5.71 -32.66 48.70
N GLU A 200 6.87 -32.07 48.44
CA GLU A 200 7.69 -31.44 49.49
C GLU A 200 6.93 -30.30 50.17
N LYS A 201 6.29 -29.41 49.39
CA LYS A 201 5.45 -28.33 49.91
C LYS A 201 4.27 -28.86 50.73
N LEU A 202 3.64 -29.96 50.30
CA LEU A 202 2.56 -30.60 51.06
C LEU A 202 3.06 -31.17 52.39
N VAL A 203 4.24 -31.79 52.42
CA VAL A 203 4.85 -32.32 53.64
C VAL A 203 5.17 -31.19 54.63
N GLU A 204 5.70 -30.06 54.16
CA GLU A 204 5.96 -28.88 55.00
C GLU A 204 4.66 -28.32 55.59
N ARG A 205 3.61 -28.19 54.77
CA ARG A 205 2.29 -27.73 55.23
C ARG A 205 1.69 -28.68 56.26
N ASP A 206 1.77 -29.98 56.02
CA ASP A 206 1.26 -30.99 56.94
C ASP A 206 2.03 -31.00 58.27
N ALA A 207 3.34 -30.68 58.26
CA ALA A 207 4.12 -30.50 59.48
C ALA A 207 3.67 -29.27 60.28
N LEU A 208 3.47 -28.12 59.61
CA LEU A 208 2.96 -26.90 60.25
C LEU A 208 1.57 -27.10 60.86
N LEU A 209 0.66 -27.77 60.13
CA LEU A 209 -0.67 -28.08 60.64
C LEU A 209 -0.62 -28.99 61.86
N ARG A 210 0.32 -29.94 61.89
CA ARG A 210 0.52 -30.83 63.04
C ARG A 210 1.04 -30.08 64.26
N GLU A 211 1.99 -29.17 64.08
CA GLU A 211 2.51 -28.32 65.16
C GLU A 211 1.42 -27.44 65.79
N ILE A 212 0.57 -26.82 64.95
CA ILE A 212 -0.56 -26.02 65.42
C ILE A 212 -1.56 -26.90 66.18
N ALA A 213 -1.89 -28.08 65.63
CA ALA A 213 -2.82 -29.01 66.27
C ALA A 213 -2.31 -29.50 67.63
N ASP A 214 -1.02 -29.82 67.75
CA ASP A 214 -0.40 -30.25 69.01
C ASP A 214 -0.46 -29.16 70.08
N HIS A 215 -0.22 -27.90 69.70
CA HIS A 215 -0.35 -26.77 70.63
C HIS A 215 -1.81 -26.48 71.02
N CYS A 216 -2.77 -26.59 70.10
CA CYS A 216 -4.19 -26.42 70.40
C CYS A 216 -4.73 -27.51 71.32
N ASN A 217 -4.25 -28.75 71.20
CA ASN A 217 -4.65 -29.87 72.06
C ASN A 217 -4.01 -29.84 73.46
N GLY A 218 -2.98 -29.02 73.68
CA GLY A 218 -2.23 -28.94 74.94
C GLY A 218 -2.89 -28.14 76.07
N CYS A 219 -4.09 -27.58 75.90
CA CYS A 219 -4.82 -26.77 76.92
C CYS A 219 -4.03 -25.58 77.51
N VAL A 220 -3.00 -25.09 76.82
CA VAL A 220 -2.32 -23.83 77.15
C VAL A 220 -2.70 -22.84 76.07
N MET A 221 -3.34 -21.73 76.45
CA MET A 221 -3.61 -20.65 75.51
C MET A 221 -2.28 -20.19 74.88
N PRO A 222 -2.15 -20.19 73.53
CA PRO A 222 -0.97 -19.70 72.85
C PRO A 222 -0.62 -18.29 73.33
N THR A 223 0.67 -18.02 73.54
CA THR A 223 1.11 -16.66 73.82
C THR A 223 0.92 -15.79 72.58
N GLU A 224 0.72 -14.48 72.78
CA GLU A 224 0.56 -13.53 71.68
C GLU A 224 1.77 -13.53 70.72
N GLN A 225 2.96 -13.87 71.24
CA GLN A 225 4.17 -14.03 70.44
C GLN A 225 4.09 -15.28 69.55
N LEU A 226 3.64 -16.42 70.08
CA LEU A 226 3.49 -17.65 69.30
C LEU A 226 2.45 -17.49 68.16
N LEU A 227 1.36 -16.76 68.41
CA LEU A 227 0.37 -16.45 67.38
C LEU A 227 0.94 -15.57 66.25
N ARG A 228 1.81 -14.60 66.58
CA ARG A 228 2.51 -13.79 65.58
C ARG A 228 3.51 -14.61 64.78
N ASP A 229 4.23 -15.52 65.44
CA ASP A 229 5.21 -16.38 64.79
C ASP A 229 4.52 -17.35 63.82
N TRP A 230 3.42 -17.98 64.23
CA TRP A 230 2.59 -18.80 63.34
C TRP A 230 1.99 -18.02 62.19
N GLY A 231 1.45 -16.81 62.43
CA GLY A 231 0.94 -15.95 61.38
C GLY A 231 2.02 -15.66 60.32
N SER A 232 3.22 -15.32 60.78
CA SER A 232 4.37 -15.06 59.90
C SER A 232 4.80 -16.29 59.10
N SER A 233 4.80 -17.47 59.71
CA SER A 233 5.12 -18.74 59.02
C SER A 233 4.06 -19.14 58.00
N ILE A 234 2.78 -18.93 58.30
CA ILE A 234 1.67 -19.19 57.38
C ILE A 234 1.75 -18.23 56.18
N ASP A 235 1.95 -16.93 56.44
CA ASP A 235 2.08 -15.92 55.38
C ASP A 235 3.30 -16.19 54.49
N ALA A 236 4.42 -16.65 55.06
CA ALA A 236 5.60 -17.06 54.32
C ALA A 236 5.34 -18.30 53.44
N ALA A 237 4.67 -19.32 53.96
CA ALA A 237 4.31 -20.52 53.20
C ALA A 237 3.33 -20.21 52.05
N LEU A 238 2.34 -19.35 52.30
CA LEU A 238 1.39 -18.89 51.28
C LEU A 238 2.08 -18.04 50.19
N SER A 239 3.04 -17.20 50.58
CA SER A 239 3.81 -16.37 49.64
C SER A 239 4.77 -17.20 48.79
N ALA A 240 5.37 -18.26 49.35
CA ALA A 240 6.24 -19.18 48.62
C ALA A 240 5.47 -20.10 47.65
N SER A 241 4.16 -20.28 47.87
CA SER A 241 3.27 -21.05 47.02
C SER A 241 2.61 -20.23 45.91
N ALA A 242 2.82 -18.90 45.86
CA ALA A 242 2.30 -18.08 44.77
C ALA A 242 3.05 -18.45 43.48
N GLU A 243 2.35 -19.08 42.53
CA GLU A 243 2.89 -19.39 41.21
C GLU A 243 3.41 -18.10 40.54
N PRO A 244 4.54 -18.15 39.80
CA PRO A 244 4.95 -17.05 38.96
C PRO A 244 3.84 -16.80 37.94
N GLN A 245 3.27 -15.59 37.95
CA GLN A 245 2.28 -15.22 36.94
C GLN A 245 2.89 -15.43 35.55
N VAL A 246 2.35 -16.41 34.83
CA VAL A 246 2.67 -16.64 33.43
C VAL A 246 2.28 -15.36 32.70
N LYS A 247 3.27 -14.55 32.33
CA LYS A 247 3.07 -13.41 31.44
C LYS A 247 2.63 -13.98 30.10
N SER A 248 1.32 -13.88 29.86
CA SER A 248 0.71 -13.97 28.53
C SER A 248 1.32 -12.97 27.56
#